data_AF-A0A7G8GPV3-F1
#
_entry.id   AF-A0A7G8GPV3-F1
#
_cell.length_a   1.000
_cell.length_b   1.000
_cell.length_c   1.000
_cell.angle_alpha   90.00
_cell.angle_beta   90.00
_cell.angle_gamma   90.00
#
_symmetry.space_group_name_H-M   'P 1'
#
loop_
_entity.id
_entity.type
_entity.pdbx_description
1 polymer ?
#
loop_
_entity_poly.entity_id
_entity_poly.type
_entity_poly.pdbx_seq_one_letter_code
_entity_poly.pdbx_strand_id
1 'polypeptide(L)'
;MSEEQQASQQSQAKIKLGDTEYDFSSLSDPAKQLVAALRSSEAEMKSLRNQMALMDVGRRALVAQLRLAVENPEAFAKLQNTESSSDGGQG
;
A
#
# COMPACT_ATOMS: atom_id res chain seq x y z
N MET A 1 -10.75 5.69 -25.05
CA MET A 1 -11.15 4.93 -23.85
C MET A 1 -10.09 3.86 -23.68
N SER A 2 -9.31 3.92 -22.59
CA SER A 2 -8.10 3.11 -22.43
C SER A 2 -8.44 1.69 -21.93
N GLU A 3 -7.65 0.70 -22.30
CA GLU A 3 -7.85 -0.72 -21.98
C GLU A 3 -7.92 -1.00 -20.45
N GLU A 4 -7.27 -0.18 -19.62
CA GLU A 4 -7.37 -0.24 -18.14
C GLU A 4 -8.75 0.11 -17.58
N GLN A 5 -9.54 0.94 -18.27
CA GLN A 5 -10.90 1.27 -17.85
C GLN A 5 -11.89 0.16 -18.22
N GLN A 6 -11.65 -0.59 -19.30
CA GLN A 6 -12.49 -1.72 -19.70
C GLN A 6 -12.30 -2.94 -18.79
N ALA A 7 -11.07 -3.25 -18.39
CA ALA A 7 -10.79 -4.35 -17.47
C ALA A 7 -11.42 -4.11 -16.08
N SER A 8 -11.41 -2.87 -15.61
CA SER A 8 -11.99 -2.48 -14.31
C SER A 8 -13.53 -2.58 -14.29
N GLN A 9 -14.19 -2.29 -15.42
CA GLN A 9 -15.65 -2.42 -15.55
C GLN A 9 -16.11 -3.87 -15.71
N GLN A 10 -15.36 -4.71 -16.45
CA GLN A 10 -15.64 -6.14 -16.55
C GLN A 10 -15.48 -6.86 -15.20
N SER A 11 -14.51 -6.44 -14.39
CA SER A 11 -14.30 -6.93 -13.02
C SER A 11 -15.45 -6.58 -12.07
N GLN A 12 -16.22 -5.52 -12.37
CA GLN A 12 -17.42 -5.19 -11.59
C GLN A 12 -18.61 -6.06 -11.98
N ALA A 13 -18.73 -6.41 -13.26
CA ALA A 13 -19.83 -7.18 -13.82
C ALA A 13 -19.85 -8.65 -13.37
N LYS A 14 -18.70 -9.20 -12.97
CA LYS A 14 -18.61 -10.57 -12.46
C LYS A 14 -18.04 -10.62 -11.04
N ILE A 15 -18.50 -11.58 -10.27
CA ILE A 15 -18.04 -11.84 -8.91
C ILE A 15 -17.64 -13.29 -8.81
N LYS A 16 -16.45 -13.54 -8.28
CA LYS A 16 -16.01 -14.90 -7.96
C LYS A 16 -16.19 -15.15 -6.46
N LEU A 17 -16.98 -16.15 -6.10
CA LEU A 17 -17.15 -16.63 -4.73
C LEU A 17 -16.69 -18.08 -4.67
N GLY A 18 -15.50 -18.31 -4.08
CA GLY A 18 -14.83 -19.62 -4.16
C GLY A 18 -14.45 -19.95 -5.60
N ASP A 19 -14.90 -21.10 -6.10
CA ASP A 19 -14.66 -21.55 -7.47
C ASP A 19 -15.76 -21.16 -8.46
N THR A 20 -16.84 -20.53 -7.98
CA THR A 20 -17.99 -20.18 -8.80
C THR A 20 -17.98 -18.70 -9.19
N GLU A 21 -18.25 -18.43 -10.46
CA GLU A 21 -18.40 -17.07 -11.00
C GLU A 21 -19.89 -16.72 -11.17
N TYR A 22 -20.27 -15.54 -10.69
CA TYR A 22 -21.63 -15.00 -10.75
C TYR A 22 -21.63 -13.68 -11.51
N ASP A 23 -22.69 -13.43 -12.29
CA ASP A 23 -22.92 -12.11 -12.87
C ASP A 23 -23.51 -11.18 -11.80
N PHE A 24 -22.82 -10.08 -11.49
CA PHE A 24 -23.25 -9.08 -10.51
C PHE A 24 -24.65 -8.54 -10.82
N SER A 25 -24.99 -8.36 -12.10
CA SER A 25 -26.28 -7.80 -12.52
C SER A 25 -27.45 -8.72 -12.15
N SER A 26 -27.21 -10.03 -12.16
CA SER A 26 -28.18 -11.08 -11.83
C SER A 26 -28.45 -11.25 -10.33
N LEU A 27 -27.65 -10.61 -9.48
CA LEU A 27 -27.80 -10.72 -8.02
C LEU A 27 -28.98 -9.90 -7.49
N SER A 28 -29.56 -10.35 -6.38
CA SER A 28 -30.54 -9.58 -5.62
C SER A 28 -29.89 -8.34 -4.99
N ASP A 29 -30.70 -7.31 -4.69
CA ASP A 29 -30.18 -6.07 -4.08
C ASP A 29 -29.45 -6.29 -2.74
N PRO A 30 -29.94 -7.15 -1.82
CA PRO A 30 -29.18 -7.49 -0.62
C PRO A 30 -27.83 -8.13 -0.93
N ALA A 31 -27.77 -9.00 -1.94
CA ALA A 31 -26.51 -9.63 -2.36
C ALA A 31 -25.53 -8.60 -2.96
N LYS A 32 -26.03 -7.64 -3.76
CA LYS A 32 -25.22 -6.54 -4.30
C LYS A 32 -24.64 -5.66 -3.18
N GLN A 33 -25.40 -5.39 -2.12
CA GLN A 33 -24.92 -4.63 -0.96
C GLN A 33 -23.81 -5.38 -0.22
N LEU A 34 -23.95 -6.68 -0.01
CA LEU A 34 -22.91 -7.50 0.61
C LEU A 34 -21.62 -7.50 -0.21
N VAL A 35 -21.73 -7.58 -1.53
CA VAL A 35 -20.58 -7.51 -2.43
C VAL A 35 -19.88 -6.16 -2.32
N ALA A 36 -20.63 -5.07 -2.28
CA ALA A 36 -20.06 -3.73 -2.12
C ALA A 36 -19.31 -3.61 -0.79
N ALA A 37 -19.90 -4.11 0.30
CA ALA A 37 -19.27 -4.13 1.62
C ALA A 37 -17.99 -4.98 1.63
N LEU A 38 -18.00 -6.17 1.01
CA LEU A 38 -16.83 -7.03 0.87
C LEU A 38 -15.70 -6.33 0.11
N ARG A 39 -16.00 -5.75 -1.07
CA ARG A 39 -15.01 -5.01 -1.87
C ARG A 39 -14.41 -3.83 -1.09
N SER A 40 -15.23 -3.10 -0.32
CA SER A 40 -14.75 -2.01 0.55
C SER A 40 -13.80 -2.53 1.62
N SER A 41 -14.20 -3.60 2.33
CA SER A 41 -13.39 -4.22 3.37
C SER A 41 -12.06 -4.75 2.82
N GLU A 42 -12.07 -5.38 1.64
CA GLU A 42 -10.85 -5.85 0.97
C GLU A 42 -9.92 -4.71 0.59
N ALA A 43 -10.46 -3.60 0.08
CA ALA A 43 -9.68 -2.41 -0.25
C ALA A 43 -9.03 -1.80 1.01
N GLU A 44 -9.77 -1.71 2.12
CA GLU A 44 -9.25 -1.25 3.41
C GLU A 44 -8.14 -2.18 3.93
N MET A 45 -8.35 -3.50 3.89
CA MET A 45 -7.33 -4.47 4.29
C MET A 45 -6.05 -4.34 3.45
N LYS A 46 -6.17 -4.14 2.14
CA LYS A 46 -5.03 -3.91 1.26
C LYS A 46 -4.29 -2.62 1.63
N SER A 47 -5.02 -1.55 1.91
CA SER A 47 -4.43 -0.28 2.36
C SER A 47 -3.65 -0.43 3.66
N LEU A 48 -4.26 -1.09 4.67
CA LEU A 48 -3.61 -1.36 5.95
C LEU A 48 -2.34 -2.21 5.79
N ARG A 49 -2.37 -3.25 4.96
CA ARG A 49 -1.18 -4.05 4.66
C ARG A 49 -0.05 -3.23 4.05
N ASN A 50 -0.37 -2.32 3.14
CA ASN A 50 0.62 -1.42 2.54
C ASN A 50 1.22 -0.48 3.59
N GLN A 51 0.39 0.10 4.47
CA GLN A 51 0.87 0.95 5.57
C GLN A 51 1.78 0.18 6.52
N MET A 52 1.41 -1.05 6.90
CA MET A 52 2.25 -1.91 7.73
C MET A 52 3.60 -2.21 7.05
N ALA A 53 3.60 -2.48 5.75
CA ALA A 53 4.84 -2.72 5.01
C ALA A 53 5.76 -1.48 5.02
N LEU A 54 5.21 -0.28 4.85
CA LEU A 54 5.97 0.97 4.93
C LEU A 54 6.53 1.20 6.35
N MET A 55 5.72 0.99 7.38
CA MET A 55 6.18 1.08 8.77
C MET A 55 7.30 0.08 9.07
N ASP A 56 7.22 -1.12 8.52
CA ASP A 56 8.23 -2.16 8.68
C ASP A 56 9.56 -1.76 8.01
N VAL A 57 9.50 -1.19 6.80
CA VAL A 57 10.69 -0.61 6.13
C VAL A 57 11.29 0.51 6.96
N GLY A 58 10.47 1.46 7.44
CA GLY A 58 10.91 2.55 8.31
C GLY A 58 11.58 2.04 9.59
N ARG A 59 10.98 1.04 10.25
CA ARG A 59 11.57 0.39 11.43
C ARG A 59 12.94 -0.21 11.13
N ARG A 60 13.08 -0.95 10.02
CA ARG A 60 14.37 -1.56 9.64
C ARG A 60 15.44 -0.48 9.38
N ALA A 61 15.07 0.61 8.72
CA ALA A 61 15.97 1.73 8.47
C ALA A 61 16.43 2.38 9.78
N LEU A 62 15.51 2.64 10.72
CA LEU A 62 15.85 3.18 12.04
C LEU A 62 16.76 2.25 12.84
N VAL A 63 16.52 0.94 12.80
CA VAL A 63 17.40 -0.05 13.45
C VAL A 63 18.80 -0.03 12.83
N ALA A 64 18.91 0.07 11.50
CA ALA A 64 20.20 0.15 10.83
C ALA A 64 20.96 1.42 11.22
N GLN A 65 20.27 2.57 11.25
CA GLN A 65 20.84 3.84 11.71
C GLN A 65 21.30 3.76 13.17
N LEU A 66 20.48 3.18 14.05
CA LEU A 66 20.83 3.00 15.46
C LEU A 66 22.06 2.10 15.63
N ARG A 67 22.14 0.98 14.89
CA ARG A 67 23.33 0.12 14.91
C ARG A 67 24.58 0.88 14.48
N LEU A 68 24.50 1.65 13.40
CA LEU A 68 25.60 2.48 12.95
C LEU A 68 26.02 3.50 14.01
N ALA A 69 25.06 4.17 14.66
CA ALA A 69 25.34 5.14 15.72
C ALA A 69 26.04 4.51 16.93
N VAL A 70 25.69 3.27 17.29
CA VAL A 70 26.28 2.55 18.42
C VAL A 70 27.65 1.98 18.07
N GLU A 71 27.81 1.37 16.90
CA GLU A 71 29.04 0.68 16.49
C GLU A 71 30.09 1.64 15.92
N ASN A 72 29.66 2.75 15.29
CA ASN A 72 30.53 3.74 14.66
C ASN A 72 29.93 5.16 14.73
N PRO A 73 30.00 5.84 15.90
CA PRO A 73 29.38 7.14 16.12
C PRO A 73 29.94 8.25 15.21
N GLU A 74 31.23 8.18 14.83
CA GLU A 74 31.84 9.17 13.93
C GLU A 74 31.29 9.07 12.51
N ALA A 75 31.09 7.85 11.99
CA ALA A 75 30.47 7.64 10.69
C ALA A 75 29.00 8.09 10.68
N PHE A 76 28.28 7.83 11.78
CA PHE A 76 26.91 8.31 11.94
C PHE A 76 26.81 9.85 11.96
N ALA A 77 27.71 10.54 12.68
CA ALA A 77 27.75 12.00 12.71
C ALA A 77 28.03 12.62 11.32
N LYS A 78 28.87 11.97 10.50
CA LYS A 78 29.12 12.40 9.11
C LYS A 78 27.87 12.26 8.24
N LEU A 79 27.12 11.16 8.38
CA LEU A 79 25.86 10.94 7.67
C LEU A 79 24.80 11.98 7.99
N GLN A 80 24.64 12.35 9.27
CA GLN A 80 23.71 13.40 9.67
C GLN A 80 24.09 14.77 9.08
N ASN A 81 25.37 15.12 9.09
CA ASN A 81 25.84 16.40 8.54
C ASN A 81 25.69 16.49 7.01
N THR A 82 25.80 15.36 6.29
CA THR A 82 25.58 15.34 4.83
C THR A 82 24.12 15.51 4.44
N GLU A 83 23.16 14.97 5.21
CA GLU A 83 21.73 15.17 4.93
C GLU A 83 21.28 16.61 5.24
N SER A 84 21.81 17.24 6.31
CA SER A 84 21.50 18.64 6.64
C SER A 84 22.07 19.67 5.67
N SER A 85 23.08 19.30 4.87
CA SER A 85 23.74 20.21 3.92
C SER A 85 23.16 20.15 2.50
N SER A 86 22.22 19.23 2.23
CA SER A 86 21.71 18.97 0.88
C SER A 86 20.41 19.71 0.52
N ASP A 87 19.81 20.48 1.43
CA ASP A 87 18.55 21.23 1.20
C ASP A 87 18.75 22.74 0.93
N GLY A 88 20.01 23.20 0.84
CA GLY A 88 20.37 24.63 0.69
C GLY A 88 20.72 25.10 -0.72
N GLY A 89 20.46 24.31 -1.77
CA GLY A 89 21.00 24.55 -3.10
C GLY A 89 19.95 24.68 -4.20
N GLN A 90 19.22 25.80 -4.25
CA GLN A 90 18.73 26.42 -5.49
C GLN A 90 18.14 27.81 -5.21
N GLY A 91 18.88 28.83 -5.62
CA GLY A 91 18.46 30.22 -5.79
C GLY A 91 19.16 30.80 -7.01
#